data_AF-A0A2V7YXG3-F1
#
_entry.id   AF-A0A2V7YXG3-F1
#
_cell.length_a   1.000
_cell.length_b   1.000
_cell.length_c   1.000
_cell.angle_alpha   90.00
_cell.angle_beta   90.00
_cell.angle_gamma   90.00
#
_symmetry.space_group_name_H-M   'P 1'
#
loop_
_entity.id
_entity.type
_entity.pdbx_description
1 polymer ?
#
loop_
_entity_poly.entity_id
_entity_poly.type
_entity_poly.pdbx_seq_one_letter_code
_entity_poly.pdbx_strand_id
1 'polypeptide(L)'
;MTLERNRTAWSLLLPVWLALGIFFLAPLVLMLCVSFAERGTYGGIEPVQDLGAYLRSGAFAANYARSFDAIYLAIGWRSLWMAAVTTGLAILLGFPIAYYLAILAPPRWKGLLLGLVVVPFWTSFLIRTYAWMFILRTEGLLNLVLV
;
A
#
# COMPACT_ATOMS: atom_id res chain seq x y z
N MET A 1 -21.20 -36.07 14.44
CA MET A 1 -20.90 -34.91 15.33
C MET A 1 -19.96 -33.86 14.73
N THR A 2 -19.33 -34.05 13.57
CA THR A 2 -18.41 -33.06 12.95
C THR A 2 -19.08 -32.02 12.04
N LEU A 3 -20.25 -32.33 11.46
CA LEU A 3 -20.93 -31.46 10.48
C LEU A 3 -21.70 -30.29 11.12
N GLU A 4 -22.30 -30.50 12.29
CA GLU A 4 -23.03 -29.47 13.06
C GLU A 4 -22.11 -28.31 13.50
N ARG A 5 -20.85 -28.64 13.86
CA ARG A 5 -19.83 -27.66 14.26
C ARG A 5 -19.42 -26.74 13.11
N ASN A 6 -19.50 -27.20 11.86
CA ASN A 6 -19.17 -26.39 10.70
C ASN A 6 -20.28 -25.37 10.40
N ARG A 7 -21.55 -25.73 10.57
CA ARG A 7 -22.68 -24.80 10.33
C ARG A 7 -22.73 -23.63 11.32
N THR A 8 -22.43 -23.88 12.60
CA THR A 8 -22.34 -22.82 13.61
C THR A 8 -21.09 -21.96 13.47
N ALA A 9 -19.96 -22.53 13.02
CA ALA A 9 -18.78 -21.75 12.66
C ALA A 9 -19.05 -20.81 11.47
N TRP A 10 -19.80 -21.27 10.46
CA TRP A 10 -20.18 -20.45 9.30
C TRP A 10 -21.17 -19.33 9.66
N SER A 11 -22.12 -19.57 10.57
CA SER A 11 -23.04 -18.52 11.01
C SER A 11 -22.36 -17.45 11.87
N LEU A 12 -21.34 -17.82 12.64
CA LEU A 12 -20.52 -16.87 13.43
C LEU A 12 -19.60 -16.00 12.54
N LEU A 13 -19.12 -16.53 11.42
CA LEU A 13 -18.25 -15.79 10.48
C LEU A 13 -19.05 -14.99 9.43
N LEU A 14 -20.31 -15.33 9.21
CA LEU A 14 -21.23 -14.68 8.27
C LEU A 14 -21.26 -13.15 8.38
N PRO A 15 -21.40 -12.53 9.57
CA PRO A 15 -21.41 -11.06 9.67
C PRO A 15 -20.06 -10.43 9.28
N VAL A 16 -18.93 -11.10 9.56
CA VAL A 16 -17.60 -10.61 9.18
C VAL A 16 -17.41 -10.70 7.67
N TRP A 17 -17.81 -11.82 7.05
CA TRP A 17 -17.76 -11.99 5.60
C TRP A 17 -18.68 -11.03 4.85
N LEU A 18 -19.89 -10.79 5.37
CA LEU A 18 -20.80 -9.80 4.81
C LEU A 18 -20.23 -8.39 4.93
N ALA A 19 -19.71 -8.01 6.09
CA ALA A 19 -19.08 -6.70 6.27
C ALA A 19 -17.89 -6.52 5.33
N LEU A 20 -16.94 -7.47 5.30
CA LEU A 20 -15.80 -7.42 4.39
C LEU A 20 -16.25 -7.37 2.94
N GLY A 21 -17.21 -8.21 2.54
CA GLY A 21 -17.77 -8.22 1.19
C GLY A 21 -18.36 -6.87 0.81
N ILE A 22 -19.23 -6.30 1.64
CA ILE A 22 -19.89 -5.02 1.34
C ILE A 22 -18.87 -3.89 1.31
N PHE A 23 -18.04 -3.73 2.33
CA PHE A 23 -17.11 -2.59 2.42
C PHE A 23 -15.93 -2.70 1.45
N PHE A 24 -15.57 -3.89 0.97
CA PHE A 24 -14.55 -4.08 -0.06
C PHE A 24 -15.12 -4.02 -1.47
N LEU A 25 -16.24 -4.70 -1.74
CA LEU A 25 -16.83 -4.75 -3.08
C LEU A 25 -17.53 -3.44 -3.44
N ALA A 26 -18.16 -2.74 -2.49
CA ALA A 26 -18.83 -1.47 -2.79
C ALA A 26 -17.87 -0.43 -3.43
N PRO A 27 -16.71 -0.08 -2.85
CA PRO A 27 -15.79 0.86 -3.50
C PRO A 27 -15.19 0.29 -4.80
N LEU A 28 -15.02 -1.03 -4.91
CA LEU A 28 -14.54 -1.66 -6.14
C LEU A 28 -15.56 -1.52 -7.28
N VAL A 29 -16.84 -1.77 -7.01
CA VAL A 29 -17.94 -1.59 -7.97
C VAL A 29 -18.11 -0.11 -8.31
N LEU A 30 -18.03 0.78 -7.33
CA LEU A 30 -18.05 2.22 -7.58
C LEU A 30 -16.90 2.64 -8.50
N MET A 31 -15.68 2.18 -8.24
CA MET A 31 -14.53 2.47 -9.07
C MET A 31 -14.67 1.89 -10.48
N LEU A 32 -15.23 0.68 -10.60
CA LEU A 32 -15.53 0.07 -11.89
C LEU A 32 -16.54 0.92 -12.67
N CYS A 33 -17.65 1.33 -12.05
CA CYS A 33 -18.64 2.21 -12.67
C CYS A 33 -18.03 3.56 -13.09
N VAL A 34 -17.22 4.18 -12.23
CA VAL A 34 -16.52 5.44 -12.53
C VAL A 34 -15.51 5.28 -13.66
N SER A 35 -14.90 4.10 -13.81
CA SER A 35 -13.97 3.82 -14.90
C SER A 35 -14.62 3.87 -16.29
N PHE A 36 -15.94 3.71 -16.37
CA PHE A 36 -16.73 3.89 -17.59
C PHE A 36 -17.29 5.30 -17.75
N ALA A 37 -17.07 6.22 -16.81
CA ALA A 37 -17.55 7.59 -16.89
C ALA A 37 -16.70 8.44 -17.85
N GLU A 38 -17.28 9.53 -18.34
CA GLU A 38 -16.59 10.48 -19.21
C GLU A 38 -15.88 11.56 -18.37
N ARG A 39 -14.75 12.05 -18.87
CA ARG A 39 -14.04 13.17 -18.25
C ARG A 39 -14.71 14.47 -18.67
N GLY A 40 -15.29 15.18 -17.71
CA GLY A 40 -15.84 16.51 -17.93
C GLY A 40 -14.76 17.54 -18.28
N THR A 41 -15.19 18.65 -18.86
CA THR A 41 -14.32 19.73 -19.38
C THR A 41 -13.37 20.31 -18.32
N TYR A 42 -13.77 20.30 -17.05
CA TYR A 42 -12.98 20.81 -15.92
C TYR A 42 -12.26 19.70 -15.12
N GLY A 43 -12.13 18.50 -15.69
CA GLY A 43 -11.49 17.35 -15.02
C GLY A 43 -12.41 16.61 -14.05
N GLY A 44 -13.71 16.93 -14.03
CA GLY A 44 -14.73 16.22 -13.27
C GLY A 44 -15.11 14.88 -13.90
N ILE A 45 -15.90 14.10 -13.16
CA ILE A 45 -16.50 12.84 -13.63
C ILE A 45 -17.92 13.16 -14.06
N GLU A 46 -18.23 13.02 -15.35
CA GLU A 46 -19.58 13.19 -15.87
C GLU A 46 -20.20 11.83 -16.21
N PRO A 47 -21.46 11.59 -15.79
CA PRO A 47 -22.14 10.32 -16.06
C PRO A 47 -22.42 10.19 -17.55
N VAL A 48 -22.03 9.05 -18.13
CA VAL A 48 -22.25 8.74 -19.55
C VAL A 48 -23.75 8.51 -19.78
N GLN A 49 -24.35 9.31 -20.66
CA GLN A 49 -25.76 9.21 -21.00
C GLN A 49 -26.05 8.06 -21.98
N ASP A 50 -25.16 7.83 -22.95
CA ASP A 50 -25.23 6.71 -23.90
C ASP A 50 -23.89 5.97 -23.95
N LEU A 51 -23.85 4.81 -23.28
CA LEU A 51 -22.65 3.96 -23.22
C LEU A 51 -22.27 3.39 -24.59
N GLY A 52 -23.24 3.09 -25.45
CA GLY A 52 -22.99 2.53 -26.78
C GLY A 52 -22.33 3.54 -27.70
N ALA A 53 -22.79 4.79 -27.66
CA ALA A 53 -22.15 5.90 -28.36
C ALA A 53 -20.75 6.20 -27.81
N TYR A 54 -20.57 6.21 -26.49
CA TYR A 54 -19.28 6.47 -25.83
C TYR A 54 -18.21 5.41 -26.12
N LEU A 55 -18.58 4.12 -26.16
CA LEU A 55 -17.64 3.06 -26.51
C LEU A 55 -17.23 3.11 -27.99
N ARG A 56 -18.16 3.47 -28.88
CA ARG A 56 -17.90 3.61 -30.33
C ARG A 56 -17.14 4.88 -30.69
N SER A 57 -17.27 5.95 -29.89
CA SER A 57 -16.57 7.22 -30.12
C SER A 57 -15.06 7.10 -29.92
N GLY A 58 -14.57 6.02 -29.30
CA GLY A 58 -13.16 5.85 -28.96
C GLY A 58 -12.70 6.68 -27.77
N ALA A 59 -13.57 7.52 -27.18
CA ALA A 59 -13.26 8.34 -26.02
C ALA A 59 -12.90 7.48 -24.79
N PHE A 60 -13.60 6.34 -24.63
CA PHE A 60 -13.25 5.34 -23.64
C PHE A 60 -11.80 4.83 -23.80
N ALA A 61 -11.43 4.40 -25.01
CA ALA A 61 -10.07 3.92 -25.27
C ALA A 61 -9.01 5.02 -25.09
N ALA A 62 -9.32 6.25 -25.50
CA ALA A 62 -8.45 7.40 -25.28
C ALA A 62 -8.22 7.70 -23.79
N ASN A 63 -9.23 7.51 -22.94
CA ASN A 63 -9.10 7.70 -21.49
C ASN A 63 -8.11 6.71 -20.86
N TYR A 64 -8.09 5.45 -21.29
CA TYR A 64 -7.10 4.46 -20.84
C TYR A 64 -5.74 4.64 -21.50
N ALA A 65 -5.70 5.08 -22.76
CA ALA A 65 -4.44 5.34 -23.47
C ALA A 65 -3.57 6.39 -22.75
N ARG A 66 -4.20 7.40 -22.14
CA ARG A 66 -3.49 8.39 -21.31
C ARG A 66 -2.72 7.79 -20.15
N SER A 67 -3.16 6.65 -19.59
CA SER A 67 -2.39 5.97 -18.54
C SER A 67 -1.02 5.49 -19.01
N PHE A 68 -0.82 5.39 -20.34
CA PHE A 68 0.46 5.07 -20.96
C PHE A 68 1.28 6.31 -21.37
N ASP A 69 0.86 7.52 -21.01
CA ASP A 69 1.70 8.70 -21.20
C ASP A 69 3.02 8.53 -20.42
N ALA A 70 4.10 9.08 -20.98
CA ALA A 70 5.45 8.94 -20.46
C ALA A 70 5.57 9.38 -18.98
N ILE A 71 4.79 10.37 -18.55
CA ILE A 71 4.78 10.86 -17.17
C ILE A 71 4.25 9.80 -16.21
N TYR A 72 3.12 9.17 -16.51
CA TYR A 72 2.54 8.13 -15.66
C TYR A 72 3.41 6.88 -15.63
N LEU A 73 3.96 6.47 -16.79
CA LEU A 73 4.91 5.36 -16.86
C LEU A 73 6.19 5.65 -16.07
N ALA A 74 6.72 6.87 -16.13
CA ALA A 74 7.90 7.26 -15.36
C ALA A 74 7.63 7.22 -13.84
N ILE A 75 6.45 7.67 -13.39
CA ILE A 75 6.05 7.59 -11.98
C ILE A 75 5.89 6.13 -11.54
N GLY A 76 5.23 5.31 -12.37
CA GLY A 76 5.07 3.87 -12.13
C GLY A 76 6.42 3.15 -12.02
N TRP A 77 7.32 3.42 -12.96
CA TRP A 77 8.68 2.85 -12.95
C TRP A 77 9.48 3.28 -11.72
N ARG A 78 9.46 4.58 -11.37
CA ARG A 78 10.13 5.07 -10.16
C ARG A 78 9.61 4.38 -8.91
N SER A 79 8.30 4.19 -8.81
CA SER A 79 7.67 3.54 -7.66
C SER A 79 8.07 2.06 -7.57
N LEU A 80 8.06 1.35 -8.71
CA LEU A 80 8.48 -0.05 -8.79
C LEU A 80 9.97 -0.21 -8.47
N TRP A 81 10.82 0.67 -9.00
CA TRP A 81 12.25 0.70 -8.71
C TRP A 81 12.52 0.92 -7.22
N MET A 82 11.87 1.93 -6.61
CA MET A 82 12.01 2.19 -5.18
C MET A 82 11.56 1.00 -4.35
N ALA A 83 10.44 0.35 -4.71
CA ALA A 83 9.96 -0.84 -4.02
C ALA A 83 10.98 -2.00 -4.14
N ALA A 84 11.49 -2.28 -5.35
CA ALA A 84 12.45 -3.36 -5.57
C ALA A 84 13.75 -3.15 -4.79
N VAL A 85 14.32 -1.95 -4.84
CA VAL A 85 15.53 -1.60 -4.09
C VAL A 85 15.28 -1.70 -2.59
N THR A 86 14.17 -1.17 -2.10
CA THR A 86 13.83 -1.22 -0.67
C THR A 86 13.62 -2.65 -0.19
N THR A 87 12.92 -3.50 -0.95
CA THR A 87 12.75 -4.92 -0.63
C THR A 87 14.09 -5.65 -0.64
N GLY A 88 14.95 -5.40 -1.63
CA GLY A 88 16.29 -5.97 -1.69
C GLY A 88 17.14 -5.61 -0.48
N LEU A 89 17.17 -4.33 -0.11
CA LEU A 89 17.87 -3.86 1.09
C LEU A 89 17.26 -4.43 2.38
N ALA A 90 15.93 -4.53 2.47
CA ALA A 90 15.25 -5.10 3.62
C ALA A 90 15.60 -6.58 3.82
N ILE A 91 15.71 -7.36 2.74
CA ILE A 91 16.16 -8.75 2.81
C ILE A 91 17.63 -8.81 3.20
N LEU A 92 18.49 -8.03 2.54
CA LEU A 92 19.93 -8.02 2.77
C LEU A 92 20.28 -7.67 4.22
N LEU A 93 19.61 -6.68 4.81
CA LEU A 93 19.85 -6.22 6.17
C LEU A 93 19.02 -7.00 7.20
N GLY A 94 17.77 -7.34 6.87
CA GLY A 94 16.85 -8.00 7.79
C GLY A 94 17.17 -9.49 7.99
N PHE A 95 17.60 -10.20 6.94
CA PHE A 95 17.95 -11.61 7.03
C PHE A 95 19.07 -11.92 8.03
N PRO A 96 20.24 -11.23 8.04
CA PRO A 96 21.29 -11.51 9.02
C PRO A 96 20.84 -11.21 10.45
N ILE A 97 20.05 -10.14 10.66
CA ILE A 97 19.49 -9.81 11.97
C ILE A 97 18.53 -10.91 12.43
N ALA A 98 17.63 -11.37 11.55
CA ALA A 98 16.69 -12.44 11.87
C ALA A 98 17.40 -13.77 12.16
N TYR A 99 18.43 -14.10 11.37
CA TYR A 99 19.27 -15.28 11.57
C TYR A 99 19.97 -15.25 12.93
N TYR A 100 20.58 -14.12 13.28
CA TYR A 100 21.23 -13.94 14.57
C TYR A 100 20.25 -14.13 15.74
N LEU A 101 19.06 -13.51 15.66
CA LEU A 101 18.03 -13.61 16.70
C LEU A 101 17.44 -15.01 16.82
N ALA A 102 17.34 -15.74 15.72
CA ALA A 102 16.78 -17.08 15.70
C ALA A 102 17.76 -18.11 16.28
N ILE A 103 19.04 -18.05 15.90
CA ILE A 103 19.98 -19.17 16.09
C ILE A 103 21.11 -18.84 17.08
N LEU A 104 21.65 -17.61 17.07
CA LEU A 104 22.87 -17.27 17.82
C LEU A 104 22.59 -16.50 19.13
N ALA A 105 21.46 -15.81 19.23
CA ALA A 105 21.18 -14.90 20.34
C ALA A 105 21.05 -15.63 21.69
N PRO A 106 21.78 -15.20 22.74
CA PRO A 106 21.65 -15.76 24.08
C PRO A 106 20.23 -15.61 24.65
N PRO A 107 19.67 -16.62 25.35
CA PRO A 107 18.29 -16.58 25.86
C PRO A 107 17.97 -15.35 26.70
N ARG A 108 18.93 -14.89 27.52
CA ARG A 108 18.82 -13.69 28.36
C ARG A 108 18.62 -12.37 27.60
N TRP A 109 19.14 -12.25 26.38
CA TRP A 109 19.07 -11.00 25.59
C TRP A 109 18.01 -11.05 24.49
N LYS A 110 17.51 -12.25 24.14
CA LYS A 110 16.59 -12.46 23.02
C LYS A 110 15.31 -11.60 23.13
N GLY A 111 14.73 -11.48 24.32
CA GLY A 111 13.54 -10.64 24.54
C GLY A 111 13.80 -9.16 24.29
N LEU A 112 14.91 -8.62 24.81
CA LEU A 112 15.29 -7.22 24.59
C LEU A 112 15.57 -6.91 23.11
N LEU A 113 16.34 -7.79 22.46
CA LEU A 113 16.70 -7.61 21.06
C LEU A 113 15.47 -7.66 20.13
N LEU A 114 14.53 -8.58 20.37
CA LEU A 114 13.25 -8.61 19.66
C LEU A 114 12.45 -7.33 19.92
N GLY A 115 12.41 -6.86 21.17
CA GLY A 115 11.79 -5.59 21.53
C GLY A 115 12.36 -4.42 20.71
N LEU A 116 13.68 -4.29 20.63
CA LEU A 116 14.34 -3.22 19.87
C LEU A 116 14.00 -3.23 18.37
N VAL A 117 13.84 -4.41 17.77
CA VAL A 117 13.43 -4.53 16.36
C VAL A 117 11.96 -4.14 16.15
N VAL A 118 11.11 -4.45 17.13
CA VAL A 118 9.66 -4.20 17.05
C VAL A 118 9.32 -2.74 17.41
N VAL A 119 10.04 -2.08 18.33
CA VAL A 119 9.81 -0.68 18.72
C VAL A 119 9.61 0.29 17.53
N PRO A 120 10.46 0.32 16.49
CA PRO A 120 10.27 1.25 15.36
C PRO A 120 9.01 0.93 14.52
N PHE A 121 8.50 -0.29 14.58
CA PHE A 121 7.23 -0.66 13.94
C PHE A 121 6.03 0.00 14.63
N TRP A 122 6.07 0.19 15.95
CA TRP A 122 5.03 0.89 16.71
C TRP A 122 5.07 2.41 16.52
N THR A 123 6.10 2.95 15.88
CA THR A 123 6.22 4.39 15.62
C THR A 123 5.46 4.76 14.34
N SER A 124 4.59 5.79 14.46
CA SER A 124 3.84 6.35 13.32
C SER A 124 4.77 6.68 12.15
N PHE A 125 4.35 6.32 10.94
CA PHE A 125 5.08 6.61 9.70
C PHE A 125 5.35 8.10 9.53
N LEU A 126 4.41 8.95 9.95
CA LEU A 126 4.57 10.40 9.90
C LEU A 126 5.73 10.87 10.77
N ILE A 127 5.83 10.39 12.01
CA ILE A 127 6.91 10.76 12.94
C ILE A 127 8.27 10.36 12.34
N ARG A 128 8.37 9.14 11.80
CA ARG A 128 9.60 8.68 11.13
C ARG A 128 9.97 9.57 9.94
N THR A 129 9.00 9.95 9.12
CA THR A 129 9.22 10.83 7.96
C THR A 129 9.67 12.24 8.39
N TYR A 130 9.03 12.84 9.40
CA TYR A 130 9.42 14.14 9.94
C TYR A 130 10.80 14.11 10.62
N ALA A 131 11.13 13.03 11.34
CA ALA A 131 12.42 12.87 11.98
C ALA A 131 13.56 12.87 10.93
N TRP A 132 13.40 12.12 9.84
CA TRP A 132 14.36 12.14 8.73
C TRP A 132 14.46 13.52 8.08
N MET A 133 13.34 14.19 7.83
CA MET A 133 13.35 15.56 7.28
C MET A 133 14.05 16.56 8.20
N PHE A 134 13.89 16.43 9.52
CA PHE A 134 14.56 17.28 10.50
C PHE A 134 16.06 17.03 10.55
N ILE A 135 16.48 15.76 10.57
CA ILE A 135 17.89 15.36 10.59
C ILE A 135 18.63 15.83 9.33
N LEU A 136 18.00 15.66 8.16
CA LEU A 136 18.58 15.96 6.85
C LEU A 136 18.37 17.41 6.39
N ARG A 137 17.70 18.25 7.20
CA ARG A 137 17.48 19.65 6.84
C ARG A 137 18.79 20.44 6.85
N THR A 138 18.81 21.57 6.17
CA THR A 138 19.96 22.47 6.08
C THR A 138 20.46 22.95 7.44
N GLU A 139 19.57 23.21 8.41
CA GLU A 139 19.94 23.55 9.80
C GLU A 139 19.80 22.32 10.75
N GLY A 140 19.83 21.12 10.18
CA GLY A 140 19.62 19.89 10.92
C GLY A 140 20.82 19.50 11.77
N LEU A 141 20.58 18.58 12.70
CA LEU A 141 21.62 18.00 13.58
C LEU A 141 22.83 17.48 12.80
N LEU A 142 22.61 16.97 11.58
CA LEU A 142 23.67 16.41 10.75
C LEU A 142 24.58 17.50 10.15
N ASN A 143 24.03 18.68 9.83
CA ASN A 143 24.83 19.81 9.33
C ASN A 143 25.65 20.48 10.44
N LEU A 144 25.10 20.53 11.66
CA LEU A 144 25.80 21.05 12.85
C LEU A 144 27.02 20.21 13.29
N VAL A 145 27.09 18.94 12.89
CA VAL A 145 28.22 18.04 13.19
C VAL A 145 29.29 18.07 12.09
N LEU A 146 28.92 18.49 10.87
CA LEU A 146 29.80 18.51 9.69
C LEU A 146 30.47 19.87 9.46
N VAL A 147 30.01 20.95 10.11
CA VAL A 147 30.57 22.31 10.07
C VAL A 147 31.20 22.64 11.41
#